data_AF-A0A143Y329-F1
#
_entry.id   AF-A0A143Y329-F1
#
_cell.length_a   1.000
_cell.length_b   1.000
_cell.length_c   1.000
_cell.angle_alpha   90.00
_cell.angle_beta   90.00
_cell.angle_gamma   90.00
#
_symmetry.space_group_name_H-M   'P 1'
#
loop_
_entity.id
_entity.type
_entity.pdbx_description
1 polymer ?
#
loop_
_entity_poly.entity_id
_entity_poly.type
_entity_poly.pdbx_seq_one_letter_code
_entity_poly.pdbx_strand_id
1 'polypeptide(L)'
;EMIVDARLVRRIDKYRQTGQVYELLAKSIAPEIFGHLDVKKALLLLLIGGVTKEMGDGMKIRGDINICLMGDPGVAKSQLLKYISKVAPRGVYTSGRGSSGVGLTAAVMRDPVTDEMVLEGGALVLADNGICCIDEFDKMDETDRTA
;
A
#
# COMPACT_ATOMS: atom_id res chain seq x y z
N GLU A 1 -18.16 1.91 -9.51
CA GLU A 1 -18.68 2.65 -8.35
C GLU A 1 -19.12 1.68 -7.27
N MET A 2 -18.85 2.00 -6.00
CA MET A 2 -19.30 1.18 -4.88
C MET A 2 -20.79 1.44 -4.64
N ILE A 3 -21.64 0.48 -4.99
CA ILE A 3 -23.10 0.60 -4.79
C ILE A 3 -23.39 0.42 -3.30
N VAL A 4 -23.76 1.51 -2.63
CA VAL A 4 -24.09 1.50 -1.21
C VAL A 4 -25.56 1.10 -1.04
N ASP A 5 -25.79 -0.20 -0.82
CA ASP A 5 -27.12 -0.73 -0.49
C ASP A 5 -27.52 -0.36 0.96
N ALA A 6 -28.81 -0.16 1.21
CA ALA A 6 -29.39 0.10 2.53
C ALA A 6 -29.04 -1.01 3.55
N ARG A 7 -28.86 -2.26 3.10
CA ARG A 7 -28.38 -3.35 3.96
C ARG A 7 -26.94 -3.15 4.42
N LEU A 8 -26.06 -2.63 3.55
CA LEU A 8 -24.67 -2.35 3.88
C LEU A 8 -24.58 -1.24 4.93
N VAL A 9 -25.34 -0.16 4.75
CA VAL A 9 -25.41 0.96 5.71
C VAL A 9 -25.84 0.48 7.09
N ARG A 10 -26.92 -0.33 7.18
CA ARG A 10 -27.38 -0.91 8.45
C ARG A 10 -26.31 -1.76 9.13
N ARG A 11 -25.51 -2.50 8.37
CA ARG A 11 -24.39 -3.30 8.91
C ARG A 11 -23.28 -2.38 9.45
N ILE A 12 -22.92 -1.33 8.73
CA ILE A 12 -21.93 -0.35 9.16
C ILE A 12 -22.37 0.32 10.47
N ASP A 13 -23.62 0.76 10.57
CA ASP A 13 -24.17 1.36 11.79
C ASP A 13 -24.15 0.39 12.98
N LYS A 14 -24.48 -0.89 12.74
CA LYS A 14 -24.38 -1.91 13.77
C LYS A 14 -22.94 -2.05 14.30
N TYR A 15 -21.94 -2.06 13.41
CA TYR A 15 -20.53 -2.09 13.84
C TYR A 15 -20.15 -0.81 14.59
N ARG A 16 -20.60 0.36 14.14
CA ARG A 16 -20.34 1.64 14.81
C ARG A 16 -20.82 1.66 16.26
N GLN A 17 -21.96 1.02 16.55
CA GLN A 17 -22.55 0.95 17.90
C GLN A 17 -21.80 0.02 18.87
N THR A 18 -20.95 -0.90 18.40
CA THR A 18 -20.25 -1.84 19.29
C THR A 18 -19.08 -1.20 20.06
N GLY A 19 -18.64 0.00 19.68
CA GLY A 19 -17.57 0.75 20.35
C GLY A 19 -16.14 0.18 20.18
N GLN A 20 -15.98 -1.02 19.60
CA GLN A 20 -14.68 -1.71 19.46
C GLN A 20 -14.26 -1.90 17.99
N VAL A 21 -14.76 -1.05 17.08
CA VAL A 21 -14.53 -1.18 15.63
C VAL A 21 -13.04 -1.23 15.28
N TYR A 22 -12.23 -0.39 15.93
CA TYR A 22 -10.79 -0.32 15.67
C TYR A 22 -10.09 -1.66 15.92
N GLU A 23 -10.35 -2.28 17.06
CA GLU A 23 -9.71 -3.55 17.41
C GLU A 23 -10.28 -4.71 16.58
N LEU A 24 -11.57 -4.67 16.27
CA LEU A 24 -12.22 -5.68 15.43
C LEU A 24 -11.71 -5.66 13.99
N LEU A 25 -11.53 -4.48 13.41
CA LEU A 25 -10.94 -4.32 12.07
C LEU A 25 -9.47 -4.76 12.07
N ALA A 26 -8.69 -4.36 13.08
CA ALA A 26 -7.28 -4.78 13.18
C ALA A 26 -7.14 -6.30 13.30
N LYS A 27 -8.00 -6.97 14.10
CA LYS A 27 -8.01 -8.45 14.19
C LYS A 27 -8.43 -9.12 12.89
N SER A 28 -9.22 -8.44 12.05
CA SER A 28 -9.67 -8.95 10.76
C SER A 28 -8.59 -8.87 9.68
N ILE A 29 -7.52 -8.09 9.86
CA ILE A 29 -6.38 -8.05 8.95
C ILE A 29 -5.52 -9.31 9.18
N ALA A 30 -5.32 -10.08 8.11
CA ALA A 30 -4.55 -11.32 8.10
C ALA A 30 -4.90 -12.25 9.29
N PRO A 31 -6.13 -12.82 9.34
CA PRO A 31 -6.59 -13.62 10.47
C PRO A 31 -5.77 -14.90 10.68
N GLU A 32 -5.08 -15.37 9.65
CA GLU A 32 -4.17 -16.53 9.69
C GLU A 32 -2.91 -16.27 10.53
N ILE A 33 -2.55 -15.00 10.76
CA ILE A 33 -1.37 -14.62 11.52
C ILE A 33 -1.79 -14.31 12.96
N PHE A 34 -1.31 -15.13 13.90
CA PHE A 34 -1.54 -14.94 15.32
C PHE A 34 -0.71 -13.77 15.87
N GLY A 35 -1.29 -12.97 16.76
CA GLY A 35 -0.60 -11.87 17.42
C GLY A 35 -0.41 -10.62 16.55
N HIS A 36 0.67 -9.89 16.80
CA HIS A 36 1.06 -8.64 16.11
C HIS A 36 -0.06 -7.58 16.03
N LEU A 37 -0.89 -7.48 17.07
CA LEU A 37 -2.07 -6.61 17.03
C LEU A 37 -1.71 -5.15 16.74
N ASP A 38 -0.61 -4.64 17.29
CA ASP A 38 -0.18 -3.27 17.06
C ASP A 38 0.35 -3.04 15.63
N VAL A 39 1.01 -4.04 15.03
CA VAL A 39 1.39 -4.00 13.62
C VAL A 39 0.15 -4.01 12.73
N LYS A 40 -0.83 -4.87 13.01
CA LYS A 40 -2.09 -4.93 12.27
C LYS A 40 -2.88 -3.61 12.37
N LYS A 41 -2.89 -2.99 13.55
CA LYS A 41 -3.44 -1.64 13.76
C LYS A 41 -2.72 -0.59 12.91
N ALA A 42 -1.39 -0.61 12.86
CA ALA A 42 -0.63 0.31 12.02
C ALA A 42 -0.95 0.11 10.53
N LEU A 43 -1.02 -1.15 10.06
CA LEU A 43 -1.42 -1.48 8.69
C LEU A 43 -2.87 -1.08 8.37
N LEU A 44 -3.78 -1.14 9.36
CA LEU A 44 -5.13 -0.61 9.21
C LEU A 44 -5.11 0.90 8.96
N LEU A 45 -4.30 1.65 9.71
CA LEU A 45 -4.15 3.10 9.51
C LEU A 45 -3.53 3.42 8.15
N LEU A 46 -2.63 2.57 7.65
CA LEU A 46 -2.06 2.69 6.30
C LEU A 46 -3.13 2.55 5.21
N LEU A 47 -4.05 1.59 5.36
CA LEU A 47 -5.16 1.38 4.42
C LEU A 47 -6.18 2.52 4.43
N ILE A 48 -6.38 3.18 5.57
CA ILE A 48 -7.33 4.30 5.71
C ILE A 48 -6.71 5.59 5.16
N GLY A 49 -5.41 5.80 5.38
CA GLY A 49 -4.72 7.03 5.00
C GLY A 49 -5.07 8.22 5.89
N GLY A 50 -4.47 9.36 5.58
CA GLY A 50 -4.73 10.64 6.25
C GLY A 50 -5.33 11.66 5.30
N VAL A 51 -5.54 12.88 5.80
CA VAL A 51 -6.06 13.99 4.97
C VAL A 51 -4.89 14.78 4.40
N THR A 52 -4.76 14.77 3.08
CA THR A 52 -3.83 15.67 2.37
C THR A 52 -4.34 17.10 2.47
N LYS A 53 -3.49 18.01 2.94
CA LYS A 53 -3.84 19.41 3.17
C LYS A 53 -3.21 20.31 2.11
N GLU A 54 -4.02 21.19 1.54
CA GLU A 54 -3.57 22.29 0.69
C GLU A 54 -3.43 23.55 1.53
N MET A 55 -2.24 24.15 1.50
CA MET A 55 -1.97 25.45 2.12
C MET A 55 -2.37 26.58 1.17
N GLY A 56 -2.66 27.76 1.71
CA GLY A 56 -3.04 28.95 0.93
C GLY A 56 -2.01 29.38 -0.12
N ASP A 57 -0.75 29.00 0.06
CA ASP A 57 0.36 29.31 -0.86
C ASP A 57 0.53 28.27 -1.98
N GLY A 58 -0.41 27.33 -2.15
CA GLY A 58 -0.37 26.28 -3.17
C GLY A 58 0.49 25.05 -2.83
N MET A 59 1.12 25.04 -1.65
CA MET A 59 1.85 23.86 -1.15
C MET A 59 0.89 22.76 -0.69
N LYS A 60 1.26 21.49 -0.95
CA LYS A 60 0.52 20.30 -0.51
C LYS A 60 1.29 19.55 0.56
N ILE A 61 0.63 19.27 1.68
CA ILE A 61 1.16 18.39 2.73
C ILE A 61 0.51 17.02 2.58
N ARG A 62 1.33 16.01 2.31
CA ARG A 62 0.93 14.61 2.18
C ARG A 62 0.23 14.12 3.46
N GLY A 63 -0.96 13.53 3.30
CA GLY A 63 -1.70 12.88 4.39
C GLY A 63 -1.36 11.39 4.55
N ASP A 64 -0.86 10.74 3.51
CA ASP A 64 -0.63 9.29 3.52
C ASP A 64 0.60 8.92 4.35
N ILE A 65 0.51 7.81 5.08
CA ILE A 65 1.61 7.31 5.90
C ILE A 65 2.42 6.25 5.14
N ASN A 66 3.71 6.13 5.47
CA ASN A 66 4.56 5.02 5.03
C ASN A 66 4.90 4.18 6.27
N ILE A 67 4.90 2.85 6.11
CA ILE A 67 5.26 1.92 7.20
C ILE A 67 6.37 1.00 6.71
N CYS A 68 7.42 0.88 7.52
CA CYS A 68 8.50 -0.10 7.32
C CYS A 68 8.38 -1.20 8.38
N LEU A 69 8.32 -2.46 7.94
CA LEU A 69 8.28 -3.64 8.82
C LEU A 69 9.67 -4.25 8.93
N MET A 70 10.33 -4.03 10.07
CA MET A 70 11.62 -4.63 10.39
C MET A 70 11.47 -5.62 11.56
N GLY A 71 12.23 -6.71 11.52
CA GLY A 71 12.16 -7.77 12.54
C GLY A 71 12.83 -9.05 12.09
N ASP A 72 12.78 -10.08 12.93
CA ASP A 72 13.46 -11.35 12.68
C ASP A 72 12.89 -12.11 11.47
N PRO A 73 13.67 -13.02 10.87
CA PRO A 73 13.15 -13.98 9.90
C PRO A 73 12.02 -14.83 10.50
N GLY A 74 11.02 -15.20 9.70
CA GLY A 74 9.95 -16.10 10.12
C GLY A 74 8.78 -15.45 10.88
N VAL A 75 8.79 -14.14 11.14
CA VAL A 75 7.68 -13.43 11.83
C VAL A 75 6.53 -13.00 10.90
N ALA A 76 6.35 -13.72 9.78
CA ALA A 76 5.27 -13.51 8.80
C ALA A 76 5.15 -12.09 8.17
N LYS A 77 6.22 -11.27 8.17
CA LYS A 77 6.25 -9.91 7.58
C LYS A 77 5.81 -9.89 6.11
N SER A 78 6.42 -10.73 5.27
CA SER A 78 6.07 -10.85 3.85
C SER A 78 4.62 -11.27 3.63
N GLN A 79 4.06 -12.05 4.55
CA GLN A 79 2.68 -12.51 4.47
C GLN A 79 1.68 -11.41 4.82
N LEU A 80 2.02 -10.55 5.80
CA LEU A 80 1.28 -9.31 6.07
C LEU A 80 1.31 -8.37 4.85
N LEU A 81 2.48 -8.15 4.24
CA LEU A 81 2.64 -7.31 3.05
C LEU A 81 1.79 -7.80 1.86
N LYS A 82 1.82 -9.11 1.59
CA LYS A 82 1.00 -9.74 0.53
C LYS A 82 -0.50 -9.62 0.82
N TYR A 83 -0.91 -9.73 2.08
CA TYR A 83 -2.31 -9.54 2.45
C TYR A 83 -2.77 -8.10 2.18
N ILE A 84 -1.97 -7.11 2.59
CA ILE A 84 -2.28 -5.69 2.36
C ILE A 84 -2.35 -5.37 0.88
N SER A 85 -1.40 -5.84 0.06
CA SER A 85 -1.45 -5.62 -1.39
C SER A 85 -2.72 -6.20 -2.05
N LYS A 86 -3.26 -7.31 -1.52
CA LYS A 86 -4.51 -7.90 -2.04
C LYS A 86 -5.76 -7.14 -1.61
N VAL A 87 -5.75 -6.56 -0.40
CA VAL A 87 -6.90 -5.85 0.16
C VAL A 87 -6.95 -4.39 -0.30
N ALA A 88 -5.79 -3.78 -0.51
CA ALA A 88 -5.68 -2.39 -0.91
C ALA A 88 -6.22 -2.18 -2.35
N PRO A 89 -7.00 -1.12 -2.59
CA PRO A 89 -7.33 -0.72 -3.95
C PRO A 89 -6.04 -0.30 -4.67
N ARG A 90 -5.81 -0.84 -5.87
CA ARG A 90 -4.56 -0.61 -6.65
C ARG A 90 -3.30 -0.99 -5.87
N GLY A 91 -3.36 -2.09 -5.12
CA GLY A 91 -2.21 -2.64 -4.39
C GLY A 91 -1.23 -3.34 -5.32
N VAL A 92 0.03 -2.88 -5.36
CA VAL A 92 1.12 -3.51 -6.12
C VAL A 92 2.08 -4.18 -5.15
N TYR A 93 2.52 -5.39 -5.46
CA TYR A 93 3.54 -6.10 -4.69
C TYR A 93 4.76 -6.33 -5.55
N THR A 94 5.94 -5.99 -5.04
CA THR A 94 7.21 -6.23 -5.70
C THR A 94 8.29 -6.64 -4.69
N SER A 95 9.35 -7.33 -5.15
CA SER A 95 10.54 -7.66 -4.35
C SER A 95 11.67 -6.71 -4.70
N GLY A 96 12.45 -6.29 -3.70
CA GLY A 96 13.61 -5.41 -3.85
C GLY A 96 14.68 -5.99 -4.78
N ARG A 97 14.80 -7.32 -4.92
CA ARG A 97 15.71 -7.93 -5.92
C ARG A 97 15.21 -7.79 -7.36
N GLY A 98 13.90 -7.77 -7.56
CA GLY A 98 13.27 -7.67 -8.87
C GLY A 98 12.89 -6.23 -9.26
N SER A 99 13.09 -5.29 -8.36
CA SER A 99 12.74 -3.88 -8.54
C SER A 99 14.02 -3.09 -8.78
N SER A 100 14.23 -2.66 -10.02
CA SER A 100 15.23 -1.65 -10.34
C SER A 100 14.63 -0.25 -10.19
N GLY A 101 15.46 0.80 -10.11
CA GLY A 101 14.99 2.19 -9.99
C GLY A 101 14.05 2.58 -11.14
N VAL A 102 14.35 2.10 -12.35
CA VAL A 102 13.48 2.25 -13.54
C VAL A 102 12.18 1.43 -13.44
N GLY A 103 12.22 0.25 -12.83
CA GLY A 103 11.05 -0.61 -12.60
C GLY A 103 10.11 -0.09 -11.50
N LEU A 104 10.62 0.70 -10.56
CA LEU A 104 9.79 1.38 -9.56
C LEU A 104 9.19 2.68 -10.09
N THR A 105 9.98 3.49 -10.80
CA THR A 105 9.60 4.83 -11.23
C THR A 105 8.99 4.83 -12.62
N ALA A 106 9.79 5.03 -13.66
CA ALA A 106 9.39 4.95 -15.06
C ALA A 106 10.57 4.52 -15.93
N ALA A 107 10.27 3.84 -17.03
CA ALA A 107 11.25 3.45 -18.03
C ALA A 107 10.94 4.12 -19.36
N VAL A 108 11.98 4.51 -20.09
CA VAL A 108 11.85 4.97 -21.48
C VAL A 108 12.16 3.78 -22.39
N MET A 109 11.18 3.39 -23.20
CA MET A 109 11.29 2.31 -24.16
C MET A 109 11.13 2.83 -25.58
N ARG A 110 11.67 2.10 -26.55
CA ARG A 110 11.47 2.40 -27.97
C ARG A 110 10.46 1.39 -28.51
N ASP A 111 9.35 1.89 -29.05
CA ASP A 111 8.31 1.05 -29.63
C ASP A 111 8.82 0.42 -30.93
N PRO A 112 8.88 -0.92 -31.05
CA PRO A 112 9.41 -1.58 -32.25
C PRO A 112 8.52 -1.38 -33.49
N VAL A 113 7.27 -0.94 -33.35
CA VAL A 113 6.33 -0.73 -34.45
C VAL A 113 6.39 0.70 -34.98
N THR A 114 6.41 1.68 -34.09
CA THR A 114 6.36 3.11 -34.45
C THR A 114 7.75 3.77 -34.47
N ASP A 115 8.76 3.10 -33.90
CA ASP A 115 10.14 3.60 -33.71
C ASP A 115 10.25 4.84 -32.81
N GLU A 116 9.14 5.20 -32.15
CA GLU A 116 9.03 6.32 -31.22
C GLU A 116 9.43 5.93 -29.79
N MET A 117 9.87 6.93 -29.02
CA MET A 117 10.21 6.78 -27.61
C MET A 117 8.94 6.91 -26.77
N VAL A 118 8.60 5.84 -26.04
CA VAL A 118 7.43 5.75 -25.15
C VAL A 118 7.88 5.65 -23.69
N LEU A 119 7.05 6.19 -22.79
CA LEU A 119 7.26 6.13 -21.34
C LEU A 119 6.36 5.05 -20.74
N GLU A 120 6.95 4.05 -20.10
CA GLU A 120 6.26 3.01 -19.35
C GLU A 120 6.35 3.30 -17.85
N GLY A 121 5.20 3.29 -17.17
CA GLY A 121 5.13 3.53 -15.73
C GLY A 121 5.57 2.29 -14.93
N GLY A 122 6.43 2.51 -13.94
CA GLY A 122 6.86 1.48 -13.00
C GLY A 122 5.83 1.20 -11.89
N ALA A 123 6.22 0.34 -10.94
CA ALA A 123 5.36 -0.14 -9.87
C ALA A 123 4.70 0.99 -9.04
N LEU A 124 5.42 2.08 -8.76
CA LEU A 124 4.89 3.22 -8.00
C LEU A 124 3.84 4.00 -8.79
N VAL A 125 4.03 4.13 -10.11
CA VAL A 125 3.07 4.81 -11.00
C VAL A 125 1.79 3.98 -11.12
N LEU A 126 1.91 2.66 -11.22
CA LEU A 126 0.76 1.76 -11.26
C LEU A 126 -0.03 1.76 -9.94
N ALA A 127 0.66 1.95 -8.81
CA ALA A 127 0.11 2.03 -7.47
C ALA A 127 -0.37 3.45 -7.08
N ASP A 128 -0.56 4.36 -8.03
CA ASP A 128 -1.03 5.73 -7.77
C ASP A 128 -2.34 5.75 -6.96
N ASN A 129 -2.35 6.56 -5.89
CA ASN A 129 -3.41 6.62 -4.87
C ASN A 129 -3.77 5.26 -4.22
N GLY A 130 -2.87 4.29 -4.31
CA GLY A 130 -2.97 2.95 -3.72
C GLY A 130 -1.81 2.65 -2.77
N ILE A 131 -1.43 1.38 -2.67
CA ILE A 131 -0.31 0.94 -1.81
C ILE A 131 0.68 0.12 -2.66
N CYS A 132 1.93 0.56 -2.68
CA CYS A 132 3.05 -0.22 -3.21
C CYS A 132 3.76 -0.94 -2.06
N CYS A 133 3.66 -2.26 -2.03
CA CYS A 133 4.36 -3.13 -1.09
C CYS A 133 5.71 -3.57 -1.68
N ILE A 134 6.80 -3.24 -1.01
CA ILE A 134 8.15 -3.66 -1.38
C ILE A 134 8.66 -4.63 -0.32
N ASP A 135 8.87 -5.90 -0.70
CA ASP A 135 9.49 -6.90 0.15
C ASP A 135 11.01 -6.94 -0.08
N GLU A 136 11.77 -7.47 0.88
CA GLU A 136 13.25 -7.58 0.78
C GLU A 136 13.94 -6.24 0.43
N PHE A 137 13.48 -5.14 1.05
CA PHE A 137 13.99 -3.79 0.81
C PHE A 137 15.51 -3.67 1.02
N ASP A 138 16.09 -4.49 1.90
CA ASP A 138 17.53 -4.55 2.15
C ASP A 138 18.32 -5.16 0.98
N LYS A 139 17.67 -5.89 0.08
CA LYS A 139 18.28 -6.50 -1.12
C LYS A 139 18.25 -5.61 -2.35
N MET A 140 17.61 -4.46 -2.26
CA MET A 140 17.59 -3.47 -3.32
C MET A 140 18.92 -2.74 -3.41
N ASP A 141 19.43 -2.51 -4.62
CA ASP A 141 20.69 -1.79 -4.84
C ASP A 141 20.58 -0.33 -4.40
N GLU A 142 21.67 0.25 -3.91
CA GLU A 142 21.67 1.63 -3.42
C GLU A 142 21.28 2.65 -4.50
N THR A 143 21.69 2.40 -5.75
CA THR A 143 21.32 3.21 -6.92
C THR A 143 19.83 3.20 -7.20
N ASP A 144 19.14 2.12 -6.85
CA ASP A 144 17.69 1.98 -7.07
C ASP A 144 16.88 2.56 -5.90
N ARG A 145 17.50 2.74 -4.73
CA ARG A 145 16.87 3.38 -3.55
C ARG A 145 16.84 4.90 -3.63
N THR A 146 17.67 5.51 -4.47
CA THR A 146 17.75 6.96 -4.65
C THR A 146 16.88 7.49 -5.79
N ALA A 147 16.29 6.59 -6.58
CA ALA A 147 15.35 6.89 -7.66
C ALA A 147 13.95 7.20 -7.12
#